data_AF-A0A118K3E4-F1
#
_entry.id   AF-A0A118K3E4-F1
#
_cell.length_a   1.000
_cell.length_b   1.000
_cell.length_c   1.000
_cell.angle_alpha   90.00
_cell.angle_beta   90.00
_cell.angle_gamma   90.00
#
_symmetry.space_group_name_H-M   'P 1'
#
loop_
_entity.id
_entity.type
_entity.pdbx_description
1 polymer ?
#
loop_
_entity_poly.entity_id
_entity_poly.type
_entity_poly.pdbx_seq_one_letter_code
_entity_poly.pdbx_strand_id
1 'polypeptide(L)'
;MAEKACVMRLQKEYRALCKEPVSHIVARPSPNDILDWRGFYYGKIKFPPEYPFKPPGISMTTPNGRFMTQKKICLSIIHPESWNPMWSVSSATFRKLFPEYVEKYEEQRLCEQPVVEAQESTQGLIEKREEAKRVETPKEEIRQARKASFPTWMLLLLVSFVGLVMALPLLQL
;
A
#
# COMPACT_ATOMS: atom_id res chain seq x y z
N MET A 1 3.76 30.02 15.75
CA MET A 1 2.63 29.40 15.02
C MET A 1 2.67 29.91 13.60
N ALA A 2 2.56 29.05 12.59
CA ALA A 2 2.56 29.46 11.19
C ALA A 2 1.30 30.28 10.85
N GLU A 3 1.42 31.29 10.00
CA GLU A 3 0.29 32.07 9.53
C GLU A 3 -0.64 31.20 8.65
N LYS A 4 -1.97 31.33 8.80
CA LYS A 4 -2.96 30.52 8.06
C LYS A 4 -2.77 30.61 6.54
N ALA A 5 -2.45 31.79 6.02
CA ALA A 5 -2.21 31.99 4.59
C ALA A 5 -1.02 31.16 4.08
N CYS A 6 0.08 31.10 4.85
CA CYS A 6 1.25 30.30 4.55
C CYS A 6 0.91 28.80 4.49
N VAL A 7 0.21 28.29 5.51
CA VAL A 7 -0.20 26.88 5.57
C VAL A 7 -1.08 26.52 4.37
N MET A 8 -2.09 27.34 4.05
CA MET A 8 -2.96 27.09 2.89
C MET A 8 -2.19 27.09 1.57
N ARG A 9 -1.19 27.97 1.43
CA ARG A 9 -0.34 28.03 0.24
C ARG A 9 0.51 26.77 0.10
N LEU A 10 1.20 26.35 1.16
CA LEU A 10 2.04 25.16 1.17
C LEU A 10 1.22 23.88 0.92
N GLN A 11 0.01 23.77 1.48
CA GLN A 11 -0.90 22.66 1.19
C GLN A 11 -1.30 22.63 -0.29
N LYS A 12 -1.54 23.79 -0.90
CA LYS A 12 -1.87 23.88 -2.34
C LYS A 12 -0.68 23.46 -3.21
N GLU A 13 0.53 23.92 -2.88
CA GLU A 13 1.75 23.53 -3.60
C GLU A 13 2.07 22.05 -3.46
N TYR A 14 1.91 21.48 -2.26
CA TYR A 14 2.08 20.05 -2.03
C TYR A 14 1.09 19.23 -2.88
N ARG A 15 -0.19 19.61 -2.90
CA ARG A 15 -1.20 18.95 -3.75
C ARG A 15 -0.87 19.05 -5.24
N ALA A 16 -0.31 20.19 -5.67
CA ALA A 16 0.12 20.37 -7.06
C ALA A 16 1.28 19.42 -7.41
N LEU A 17 2.29 19.32 -6.54
CA LEU A 17 3.41 18.38 -6.71
C LEU A 17 2.95 16.91 -6.71
N CYS A 18 1.93 16.55 -5.92
CA CYS A 18 1.36 15.20 -5.94
C CYS A 18 0.60 14.90 -7.25
N LYS A 19 -0.05 15.91 -7.83
CA LYS A 19 -0.83 15.76 -9.06
C LYS A 19 0.07 15.73 -10.30
N GLU A 20 1.08 16.59 -10.34
CA GLU A 20 2.04 16.74 -11.43
C GLU A 20 3.46 16.65 -10.87
N PRO A 21 4.02 15.43 -10.73
CA PRO A 21 5.34 15.24 -10.15
C PRO A 21 6.41 15.82 -11.07
N VAL A 22 7.30 16.62 -10.49
CA VAL A 22 8.44 17.21 -11.21
C VAL A 22 9.55 16.16 -11.35
N SER A 23 10.08 16.01 -12.56
CA SER A 23 11.15 15.04 -12.81
C SER A 23 12.35 15.29 -11.90
N HIS A 24 12.87 14.22 -11.30
CA HIS A 24 14.04 14.20 -10.40
C HIS A 24 13.89 14.96 -9.07
N ILE A 25 12.78 15.63 -8.81
CA ILE A 25 12.54 16.37 -7.57
C ILE A 25 11.45 15.65 -6.77
N VAL A 26 11.81 15.23 -5.55
CA VAL A 26 10.86 14.71 -4.57
C VAL A 26 10.98 15.58 -3.33
N ALA A 27 9.89 16.25 -2.98
CA ALA A 27 9.77 17.05 -1.78
C ALA A 27 8.43 16.74 -1.10
N ARG A 28 8.45 16.49 0.21
CA ARG A 28 7.26 16.22 1.02
C ARG A 28 7.36 16.97 2.35
N PRO A 29 6.27 17.56 2.86
CA PRO A 29 6.26 18.13 4.20
C PRO A 29 6.40 17.04 5.26
N SER A 30 6.94 17.40 6.42
CA SER A 30 7.00 16.56 7.60
C SER A 30 5.59 16.27 8.14
N PRO A 31 5.32 15.08 8.72
CA PRO A 31 4.00 14.77 9.29
C PRO A 31 3.59 15.72 10.43
N ASN A 32 4.59 16.24 11.17
CA ASN A 32 4.37 17.04 12.37
C ASN A 32 4.41 18.55 12.09
N ASP A 33 5.05 18.99 11.00
CA ASP A 33 5.20 20.40 10.65
C ASP A 33 5.19 20.61 9.13
N ILE A 34 4.24 21.42 8.65
CA ILE A 34 4.13 21.75 7.23
C ILE A 34 5.21 22.73 6.76
N LEU A 35 5.91 23.40 7.67
CA LEU A 35 7.00 24.29 7.33
C LEU A 35 8.32 23.54 7.08
N ASP A 36 8.45 22.33 7.63
CA ASP A 36 9.61 21.47 7.41
C ASP A 36 9.35 20.55 6.21
N TRP A 37 10.17 20.68 5.17
CA TRP A 37 10.04 19.88 3.94
C TRP A 37 11.29 19.03 3.72
N ARG A 38 11.06 17.76 3.41
CA ARG A 38 12.10 16.76 3.19
C ARG A 38 12.11 16.34 1.73
N GLY A 39 13.30 16.27 1.15
CA GLY A 39 13.50 15.72 -0.20
C GLY A 39 14.68 14.77 -0.30
N PHE A 40 14.79 14.10 -1.44
CA PHE A 40 15.86 13.12 -1.71
C PHE A 40 16.57 13.42 -3.01
N TYR A 41 17.88 13.16 -3.01
CA TYR A 41 18.69 13.12 -4.22
C TYR A 41 18.85 11.69 -4.69
N TYR A 42 18.54 11.43 -5.96
CA TYR A 42 18.77 10.12 -6.56
C TYR A 42 20.19 10.03 -7.12
N GLY A 43 20.91 8.99 -6.72
CA GLY A 43 22.21 8.62 -7.27
C GLY A 43 22.16 7.29 -8.02
N LYS A 44 23.16 7.03 -8.86
CA LYS A 44 23.41 5.76 -9.54
C LYS A 44 24.79 5.25 -9.16
N ILE A 45 24.88 3.95 -8.90
CA ILE A 45 26.12 3.24 -8.60
C ILE A 45 26.34 2.19 -9.69
N LYS A 46 27.47 2.28 -10.38
CA LYS A 46 27.83 1.37 -11.47
C LYS A 46 29.10 0.61 -11.10
N PHE A 47 28.97 -0.71 -10.97
CA PHE A 47 30.09 -1.59 -10.69
C PHE A 47 30.83 -1.94 -11.99
N PRO A 48 32.17 -1.87 -12.01
CA PRO A 48 32.96 -2.39 -13.12
C PRO A 48 33.00 -3.93 -13.07
N PRO A 49 33.26 -4.62 -14.22
CA PRO A 49 33.41 -6.08 -14.27
C PRO A 49 34.50 -6.61 -13.33
N GLU A 50 35.50 -5.79 -13.00
CA GLU A 50 36.62 -6.16 -12.14
C GLU A 50 36.36 -5.87 -10.64
N TYR A 51 35.13 -5.54 -10.25
CA TYR A 51 34.77 -5.43 -8.83
C TYR A 51 34.94 -6.78 -8.11
N PRO A 52 35.52 -6.83 -6.88
CA PRO A 52 35.87 -5.71 -6.02
C PRO A 52 37.30 -5.19 -6.17
N PHE A 53 38.08 -5.63 -7.16
CA PHE A 53 39.46 -5.13 -7.36
C PHE A 53 39.50 -3.70 -7.92
N LYS A 54 38.44 -3.24 -8.58
CA LYS A 54 38.23 -1.83 -8.96
C LYS A 54 37.04 -1.22 -8.19
N PRO A 55 37.11 0.07 -7.81
CA PRO A 55 36.02 0.75 -7.12
C PRO A 55 34.76 0.91 -7.99
N PRO A 56 33.56 0.97 -7.40
CA PRO A 56 32.35 1.34 -8.12
C PRO A 56 32.37 2.83 -8.50
N GLY A 57 31.74 3.16 -9.64
CA GLY A 57 31.49 4.54 -10.04
C GLY A 57 30.17 5.05 -9.48
N ILE A 58 30.20 6.20 -8.80
CA ILE A 58 29.00 6.86 -8.27
C ILE A 58 28.71 8.11 -9.10
N SER A 59 27.44 8.36 -9.42
CA SER A 59 27.00 9.56 -10.13
C SER A 59 25.66 10.05 -9.58
N MET A 60 25.43 11.37 -9.58
CA MET A 60 24.13 11.92 -9.21
C MET A 60 23.21 12.01 -10.43
N THR A 61 21.94 11.65 -10.24
CA THR A 61 20.88 11.86 -11.24
C THR A 61 20.13 13.16 -10.95
N THR A 62 19.81 13.43 -9.69
CA THR A 62 19.17 14.69 -9.29
C THR A 62 20.21 15.82 -9.16
N PRO A 63 19.97 17.02 -9.72
CA PRO A 63 20.83 18.17 -9.49
C PRO A 63 20.81 18.57 -8.01
N ASN A 64 22.00 18.67 -7.40
CA ASN A 64 22.13 18.95 -5.96
C ASN A 64 23.10 20.12 -5.64
N GLY A 65 23.46 20.90 -6.66
CA GLY A 65 24.36 22.06 -6.54
C GLY A 65 25.84 21.75 -6.29
N ARG A 66 26.18 20.57 -5.75
CA ARG A 66 27.56 20.16 -5.44
C ARG A 66 28.21 19.32 -6.55
N PHE A 67 27.47 18.40 -7.14
CA PHE A 67 27.97 17.47 -8.15
C PHE A 67 27.23 17.65 -9.48
N MET A 68 27.96 17.58 -10.59
CA MET A 68 27.34 17.57 -11.91
C MET A 68 26.57 16.26 -12.13
N THR A 69 25.37 16.36 -12.68
CA THR A 69 24.53 15.20 -12.99
C THR A 69 25.18 14.32 -14.05
N GLN A 70 24.95 13.01 -13.96
CA GLN A 70 25.49 11.96 -14.85
C GLN A 70 27.03 11.93 -14.98
N LYS A 71 27.77 12.68 -14.17
CA LYS A 71 29.24 12.60 -14.10
C LYS A 71 29.68 11.71 -12.94
N LYS A 72 30.79 11.00 -13.14
CA LYS A 72 31.41 10.22 -12.08
C LYS A 72 31.91 11.18 -11.00
N ILE A 73 31.50 10.92 -9.77
CA ILE A 73 31.98 11.62 -8.60
C ILE A 73 33.31 10.96 -8.20
N CYS A 74 34.32 11.78 -7.93
CA CYS A 74 35.58 11.34 -7.36
C CYS A 74 35.58 11.72 -5.89
N LEU A 75 35.57 10.71 -5.01
CA LEU A 75 35.75 10.88 -3.57
C LEU A 75 36.99 10.11 -3.15
N SER A 76 37.59 10.52 -2.03
CA SER A 76 38.85 9.98 -1.51
C SER A 76 38.83 8.49 -1.18
N ILE A 77 37.68 7.82 -1.18
CA ILE A 77 37.57 6.38 -0.91
C ILE A 77 37.20 5.54 -2.14
N ILE A 78 36.77 6.19 -3.24
CA ILE A 78 36.47 5.55 -4.54
C ILE A 78 37.54 5.89 -5.57
N HIS A 79 38.64 6.52 -5.14
CA HIS A 79 39.80 6.74 -5.97
C HIS A 79 40.60 5.43 -6.06
N PRO A 80 41.08 5.03 -7.26
CA PRO A 80 41.77 3.74 -7.44
C PRO A 80 42.92 3.49 -6.46
N GLU A 81 43.67 4.53 -6.09
CA GLU A 81 44.80 4.45 -5.16
C GLU A 81 44.38 4.20 -3.70
N SER A 82 43.16 4.59 -3.34
CA SER A 82 42.61 4.52 -1.98
C SER A 82 41.66 3.35 -1.76
N TRP A 83 41.28 2.66 -2.83
CA TRP A 83 40.23 1.65 -2.81
C TRP A 83 40.76 0.36 -2.17
N ASN A 84 40.05 -0.13 -1.16
CA ASN A 84 40.32 -1.43 -0.56
C ASN A 84 39.29 -2.47 -1.07
N PRO A 85 39.71 -3.55 -1.76
CA PRO A 85 38.81 -4.61 -2.24
C PRO A 85 38.03 -5.34 -1.13
N MET A 86 38.44 -5.21 0.14
CA MET A 86 37.69 -5.73 1.29
C MET A 86 36.44 -4.90 1.62
N TRP A 87 36.29 -3.70 1.07
CA TRP A 87 35.13 -2.86 1.29
C TRP A 87 33.94 -3.31 0.44
N SER A 88 32.93 -3.86 1.10
CA SER A 88 31.63 -4.15 0.51
C SER A 88 30.70 -2.93 0.56
N VAL A 89 29.58 -2.99 -0.18
CA VAL A 89 28.49 -1.99 -0.12
C VAL A 89 27.94 -1.83 1.32
N SER A 90 28.00 -2.90 2.12
CA SER A 90 27.56 -2.89 3.52
C SER A 90 28.62 -2.35 4.50
N SER A 91 29.84 -2.07 4.02
CA SER A 91 30.92 -1.57 4.89
C SER A 91 30.58 -0.20 5.47
N ALA A 92 30.98 0.03 6.72
CA ALA A 92 30.81 1.33 7.36
C ALA A 92 31.45 2.47 6.56
N THR A 93 32.58 2.20 5.88
CA THR A 93 33.25 3.14 4.99
C THR A 93 32.36 3.54 3.81
N PHE A 94 31.65 2.59 3.20
CA PHE A 94 30.71 2.87 2.12
C PHE A 94 29.48 3.62 2.62
N ARG A 95 28.95 3.29 3.81
CA ARG A 95 27.86 4.07 4.44
C ARG A 95 28.27 5.52 4.70
N LYS A 96 29.53 5.77 5.09
CA LYS A 96 30.09 7.12 5.31
C LYS A 96 30.17 7.98 4.04
N LEU A 97 29.98 7.41 2.84
CA LEU A 97 29.81 8.22 1.62
C LEU A 97 28.49 8.98 1.62
N PHE A 98 27.49 8.48 2.34
CA PHE A 98 26.14 9.00 2.38
C PHE A 98 25.61 9.08 3.82
N PRO A 99 26.31 9.79 4.73
CA PRO A 99 25.95 9.81 6.15
C PRO A 99 24.52 10.36 6.34
N GLU A 100 24.19 11.43 5.61
CA GLU A 100 22.86 12.06 5.61
C GLU A 100 21.76 11.15 5.04
N TYR A 101 22.10 10.16 4.20
CA TYR A 101 21.13 9.23 3.64
C TYR A 101 20.76 8.12 4.63
N VAL A 102 21.73 7.60 5.39
CA VAL A 102 21.50 6.50 6.33
C VAL A 102 20.63 6.96 7.50
N GLU A 103 20.97 8.09 8.12
CA GLU A 103 20.21 8.66 9.22
C GLU A 103 18.78 9.01 8.78
N LYS A 104 18.64 9.63 7.60
CA LYS A 104 17.33 10.00 7.05
C LYS A 104 16.48 8.79 6.64
N TYR A 105 17.10 7.71 6.15
CA TYR A 105 16.41 6.46 5.86
C TYR A 105 15.92 5.79 7.15
N GLU A 106 16.73 5.79 8.20
CA GLU A 106 16.33 5.25 9.52
C GLU A 106 15.20 6.08 10.15
N GLU A 107 15.29 7.41 10.12
CA GLU A 107 14.21 8.31 10.54
C GLU A 107 12.92 8.04 9.78
N GLN A 108 13.00 7.77 8.47
CA GLN A 108 11.84 7.47 7.64
C GLN A 108 11.23 6.11 7.95
N ARG A 109 12.06 5.10 8.18
CA ARG A 109 11.56 3.80 8.64
C ARG A 109 10.84 3.93 9.98
N LEU A 110 11.32 4.79 10.88
CA LEU A 110 10.65 5.07 12.14
C LEU A 110 9.35 5.88 11.94
N CYS A 111 9.33 6.84 11.01
CA CYS A 111 8.12 7.60 10.66
C CYS A 111 7.06 6.78 9.90
N GLU A 112 7.47 5.75 9.14
CA GLU A 112 6.58 4.83 8.40
C GLU A 112 6.09 3.66 9.27
N GLN A 113 6.72 3.42 10.42
CA GLN A 113 6.37 2.32 11.33
C GLN A 113 4.98 2.37 12.01
N PRO A 114 4.13 3.43 11.96
CA PRO A 114 2.77 3.32 12.47
C PRO A 114 1.73 2.90 11.41
N VAL A 115 2.12 2.56 10.18
CA VAL A 115 1.15 2.18 9.12
C VAL A 115 0.97 0.67 8.99
N VAL A 116 2.01 -0.14 9.23
CA VAL A 116 1.96 -1.59 8.97
C VAL A 116 1.19 -2.35 10.06
N GLU A 117 1.34 -2.01 11.35
CA GLU A 117 0.54 -2.59 12.45
C GLU A 117 -0.93 -2.13 12.41
N ALA A 118 -1.18 -0.89 11.96
CA ALA A 118 -2.53 -0.41 11.74
C ALA A 118 -3.20 -1.13 10.55
N GLN A 119 -2.43 -1.54 9.53
CA GLN A 119 -2.98 -2.28 8.40
C GLN A 119 -3.25 -3.76 8.72
N GLU A 120 -2.45 -4.43 9.55
CA GLU A 120 -2.78 -5.79 10.01
C GLU A 120 -4.03 -5.80 10.91
N SER A 121 -4.21 -4.80 11.77
CA SER A 121 -5.43 -4.70 12.59
C SER A 121 -6.65 -4.30 11.76
N THR A 122 -6.49 -3.44 10.75
CA THR A 122 -7.60 -3.02 9.87
C THR A 122 -7.94 -4.09 8.84
N GLN A 123 -6.96 -4.82 8.30
CA GLN A 123 -7.20 -5.98 7.44
C GLN A 123 -7.80 -7.15 8.22
N GLY A 124 -7.31 -7.45 9.42
CA GLY A 124 -7.92 -8.46 10.29
C GLY A 124 -9.35 -8.11 10.72
N LEU A 125 -9.68 -6.82 10.90
CA LEU A 125 -11.05 -6.34 11.16
C LEU A 125 -11.92 -6.31 9.89
N ILE A 126 -11.37 -6.00 8.71
CA ILE A 126 -12.10 -6.03 7.44
C ILE A 126 -12.40 -7.48 7.04
N GLU A 127 -11.45 -8.40 7.21
CA GLU A 127 -11.60 -9.82 6.91
C GLU A 127 -12.58 -10.47 7.92
N LYS A 128 -12.48 -10.16 9.23
CA LYS A 128 -13.52 -10.54 10.21
C LYS A 128 -14.88 -9.92 9.93
N ARG A 129 -14.95 -8.70 9.39
CA ARG A 129 -16.20 -8.01 9.07
C ARG A 129 -16.82 -8.50 7.78
N GLU A 130 -16.03 -8.92 6.80
CA GLU A 130 -16.48 -9.57 5.57
C GLU A 130 -16.91 -11.00 5.85
N GLU A 131 -16.23 -11.74 6.73
CA GLU A 131 -16.65 -13.06 7.17
C GLU A 131 -17.91 -13.00 8.05
N ALA A 132 -18.02 -12.00 8.94
CA ALA A 132 -19.25 -11.73 9.70
C ALA A 132 -20.40 -11.23 8.81
N LYS A 133 -20.15 -10.42 7.78
CA LYS A 133 -21.17 -10.04 6.78
C LYS A 133 -21.57 -11.20 5.87
N ARG A 134 -20.67 -12.16 5.62
CA ARG A 134 -20.98 -13.39 4.88
C ARG A 134 -21.86 -14.33 5.69
N VAL A 135 -21.81 -14.23 7.02
CA VAL A 135 -22.60 -15.07 7.93
C VAL A 135 -23.90 -14.41 8.39
N GLU A 136 -24.05 -13.08 8.32
CA GLU A 136 -25.26 -12.37 8.76
C GLU A 136 -26.07 -11.71 7.61
N THR A 137 -26.53 -12.57 6.69
CA THR A 137 -27.90 -12.66 6.13
C THR A 137 -28.57 -11.44 5.43
N PRO A 138 -29.30 -11.72 4.33
CA PRO A 138 -30.76 -11.72 4.51
C PRO A 138 -31.33 -13.14 4.46
N LYS A 139 -31.82 -13.59 5.61
CA LYS A 139 -32.69 -14.76 5.77
C LYS A 139 -34.11 -14.43 5.26
N GLU A 140 -34.23 -13.47 4.34
CA GLU A 140 -35.48 -12.95 3.77
C GLU A 140 -35.65 -13.32 2.29
N GLU A 141 -34.61 -13.37 1.46
CA GLU A 141 -34.80 -13.70 0.03
C GLU A 141 -35.10 -15.18 -0.22
N ILE A 142 -34.68 -16.09 0.67
CA ILE A 142 -35.04 -17.52 0.58
C ILE A 142 -36.40 -17.83 1.25
N ARG A 143 -36.96 -16.89 2.02
CA ARG A 143 -38.28 -17.08 2.68
C ARG A 143 -39.46 -16.67 1.79
N GLN A 144 -39.25 -15.80 0.79
CA GLN A 144 -40.30 -15.40 -0.14
C GLN A 144 -40.61 -16.46 -1.21
N ALA A 145 -39.66 -17.32 -1.58
CA ALA A 145 -39.92 -18.45 -2.48
C ALA A 145 -40.66 -19.64 -1.82
N ARG A 146 -40.87 -19.60 -0.49
CA ARG A 146 -41.55 -20.67 0.28
C ARG A 146 -42.97 -20.33 0.71
N LYS A 147 -43.56 -19.28 0.15
CA LYS A 147 -45.00 -19.02 0.25
C LYS A 147 -45.60 -18.86 -1.15
N ALA A 148 -45.37 -19.85 -2.01
CA ALA A 148 -46.35 -20.13 -3.04
C ALA A 148 -47.61 -20.59 -2.28
N SER A 149 -48.56 -19.66 -2.14
CA SER A 149 -49.91 -19.94 -1.66
C SER A 149 -50.42 -21.13 -2.49
N PHE A 150 -50.56 -22.29 -1.85
CA PHE A 150 -51.21 -23.43 -2.47
C PHE A 150 -52.59 -22.96 -2.91
N PRO A 151 -52.87 -22.88 -4.22
CA PRO A 151 -54.13 -22.31 -4.68
C PRO A 151 -55.26 -23.10 -4.02
N THR A 152 -56.23 -22.41 -3.43
CA THR A 152 -57.36 -23.03 -2.72
C THR A 152 -58.11 -24.05 -3.58
N TRP A 153 -58.08 -23.88 -4.90
CA TRP A 153 -58.57 -24.85 -5.88
C TRP A 153 -57.85 -26.21 -5.85
N MET A 154 -56.56 -26.23 -5.52
CA MET A 154 -55.77 -27.45 -5.40
C MET A 154 -56.07 -28.19 -4.09
N LEU A 155 -56.43 -27.47 -3.02
CA LEU A 155 -56.92 -28.08 -1.78
C LEU A 155 -58.32 -28.69 -1.96
N LEU A 156 -59.20 -28.01 -2.71
CA LEU A 156 -60.54 -28.53 -3.04
C LEU A 156 -60.47 -29.79 -3.92
N LEU A 157 -59.56 -29.83 -4.89
CA LEU A 157 -59.31 -31.03 -5.69
C LEU A 157 -58.79 -32.20 -4.85
N LEU A 158 -57.91 -31.93 -3.89
CA LEU A 158 -57.33 -32.96 -3.02
C LEU A 158 -58.37 -33.52 -2.04
N VAL A 159 -59.23 -32.67 -1.47
CA VAL A 159 -60.35 -33.11 -0.61
C VAL A 159 -61.42 -33.85 -1.42
N SER A 160 -61.71 -33.43 -2.65
CA SER A 160 -62.63 -34.14 -3.55
C SER A 160 -62.11 -35.54 -3.94
N PHE A 161 -60.82 -35.66 -4.27
CA PHE A 161 -60.20 -36.93 -4.63
C PHE A 161 -60.14 -37.90 -3.44
N VAL A 162 -59.75 -37.42 -2.25
CA VAL A 162 -59.74 -38.25 -1.04
C VAL A 162 -61.16 -38.66 -0.64
N GLY A 163 -62.15 -37.78 -0.75
CA GLY A 163 -63.55 -38.12 -0.53
C GLY A 163 -64.07 -39.21 -1.48
N LEU A 164 -63.67 -39.17 -2.76
CA LEU A 164 -64.04 -40.20 -3.74
C LEU A 164 -63.41 -41.56 -3.39
N VAL A 165 -62.12 -41.58 -3.05
CA VAL A 165 -61.39 -42.81 -2.69
C VAL A 165 -61.89 -43.41 -1.37
N MET A 166 -62.31 -42.58 -0.42
CA MET A 166 -62.87 -43.02 0.86
C MET A 166 -64.36 -43.39 0.79
N ALA A 167 -65.07 -43.05 -0.29
CA ALA A 167 -66.46 -43.47 -0.53
C ALA A 167 -66.57 -44.75 -1.37
N LEU A 168 -65.53 -45.10 -2.14
CA LEU A 168 -65.45 -46.38 -2.87
C LEU A 168 -65.63 -47.65 -2.01
N PRO A 169 -65.23 -47.71 -0.72
CA PRO A 169 -65.42 -48.89 0.12
C PRO A 169 -66.87 -49.11 0.60
N LEU A 170 -67.79 -48.16 0.38
CA LEU A 170 -69.18 -48.25 0.83
C LEU A 170 -70.16 -48.67 -0.27
N LEU A 171 -69.69 -48.88 -1.50
CA LEU A 171 -70.53 -49.33 -2.63
C LEU A 171 -70.40 -50.84 -2.94
N GLN A 172 -69.75 -51.61 -2.05
CA GLN A 172 -69.62 -53.07 -2.15
C GLN A 172 -70.22 -53.84 -0.96
N LEU A 173 -71.19 -53.26 -0.25
CA LEU A 173 -72.13 -53.98 0.60
C LEU A 173 -73.58 -53.63 0.22
#